data_AF-A0A2A5BD61-F1
#
_entry.id   AF-A0A2A5BD61-F1
#
_cell.length_a   1.000
_cell.length_b   1.000
_cell.length_c   1.000
_cell.angle_alpha   90.00
_cell.angle_beta   90.00
_cell.angle_gamma   90.00
#
_symmetry.space_group_name_H-M   'P 1'
#
loop_
_entity.id
_entity.type
_entity.pdbx_description
1 polymer ?
#
loop_
_entity_poly.entity_id
_entity_poly.type
_entity_poly.pdbx_seq_one_letter_code
_entity_poly.pdbx_strand_id
1 'polypeptide(L)'
;MTYVPGKLFSVNSKTANQVPGLFARNERVVCLFDTAVGPMVVVLVGAMIVASVETTWAGLVTPHRRHIFVKDYSSADQQPITFGRGDEMGRFKLGSTAIVLFPEGKVKWDEQLGEGSPVKMGQQIASLL
;
A
#
# COMPACT_ATOMS: atom_id res chain seq x y z
N MET A 1 -10.47 4.88 -0.18
CA MET A 1 -9.78 3.69 -0.73
C MET A 1 -10.17 3.50 -2.19
N THR A 2 -9.19 3.24 -3.05
CA THR A 2 -9.41 3.03 -4.48
C THR A 2 -8.78 1.70 -4.90
N TYR A 3 -9.61 0.79 -5.39
CA TYR A 3 -9.14 -0.40 -6.09
C TYR A 3 -8.93 -0.07 -7.58
N VAL A 4 -7.79 -0.47 -8.11
CA VAL A 4 -7.43 -0.30 -9.52
C VAL A 4 -7.11 -1.66 -10.14
N PRO A 5 -7.89 -2.13 -11.12
CA PRO A 5 -7.60 -3.37 -11.83
C PRO A 5 -6.31 -3.22 -12.63
N GLY A 6 -5.59 -4.33 -12.81
CA GLY A 6 -4.33 -4.31 -13.54
C GLY A 6 -3.86 -5.70 -13.94
N LYS A 7 -2.64 -5.76 -14.47
CA LYS A 7 -1.93 -7.01 -14.71
C LYS A 7 -1.42 -7.59 -13.39
N LEU A 8 -0.86 -8.80 -13.45
CA LEU A 8 -0.26 -9.46 -12.30
C LEU A 8 1.15 -9.92 -12.68
N PHE A 9 2.01 -8.97 -13.01
CA PHE A 9 3.42 -9.27 -13.20
C PHE A 9 4.04 -9.68 -11.85
N SER A 10 5.06 -10.53 -11.88
CA SER A 10 5.84 -10.83 -10.67
C SER A 10 6.56 -9.57 -10.19
N VAL A 11 6.65 -9.41 -8.87
CA VAL A 11 7.43 -8.32 -8.27
C VAL A 11 8.67 -8.92 -7.63
N ASN A 12 9.75 -8.92 -8.39
CA ASN A 12 11.10 -9.27 -7.97
C ASN A 12 12.06 -8.24 -8.59
N SER A 13 13.31 -8.19 -8.14
CA SER A 13 14.28 -7.18 -8.58
C SER A 13 14.47 -7.15 -10.09
N LYS A 14 14.50 -8.31 -10.76
CA LYS A 14 14.64 -8.38 -12.23
C LYS A 14 13.44 -7.73 -12.92
N THR A 15 12.22 -8.09 -12.52
CA THR A 15 11.00 -7.58 -13.14
C THR A 15 10.79 -6.10 -12.85
N ALA A 16 11.11 -5.65 -11.64
CA ALA A 16 11.05 -4.23 -11.25
C ALA A 16 11.93 -3.34 -12.13
N ASN A 17 13.12 -3.83 -12.49
CA ASN A 17 14.07 -3.09 -13.31
C ASN A 17 13.80 -3.16 -14.83
N GLN A 18 13.01 -4.14 -15.27
CA GLN A 18 12.81 -4.41 -16.70
C GLN A 18 11.41 -4.06 -17.23
N VAL A 19 10.41 -3.95 -16.36
CA VAL A 19 9.03 -3.66 -16.77
C VAL A 19 8.71 -2.19 -16.49
N PRO A 20 8.62 -1.34 -17.53
CA PRO A 20 8.27 0.06 -17.35
C PRO A 20 6.90 0.19 -16.69
N GLY A 21 6.84 1.01 -15.63
CA GLY A 21 5.63 1.26 -14.87
C GLY A 21 5.07 0.01 -14.20
N LEU A 22 5.89 -0.97 -13.81
CA LEU A 22 5.46 -2.24 -13.19
C LEU A 22 4.34 -2.04 -12.16
N PHE A 23 4.57 -1.18 -11.16
CA PHE A 23 3.62 -0.94 -10.07
C PHE A 23 2.35 -0.21 -10.52
N ALA A 24 2.43 0.63 -11.56
CA ALA A 24 1.28 1.31 -12.14
C ALA A 24 0.45 0.39 -13.05
N ARG A 25 1.05 -0.68 -13.58
CA ARG A 25 0.40 -1.68 -14.43
C ARG A 25 -0.20 -2.82 -13.63
N ASN A 26 0.34 -3.13 -12.47
CA ASN A 26 -0.19 -4.17 -11.60
C ASN A 26 -1.50 -3.76 -10.92
N GLU A 27 -2.36 -4.76 -10.68
CA GLU A 27 -3.54 -4.62 -9.82
C GLU A 27 -3.11 -4.12 -8.44
N ARG A 28 -3.86 -3.16 -7.88
CA ARG A 28 -3.50 -2.53 -6.61
C ARG A 28 -4.68 -1.93 -5.86
N VAL A 29 -4.50 -1.78 -4.56
CA VAL A 29 -5.41 -1.07 -3.66
C VAL A 29 -4.69 0.14 -3.08
N VAL A 30 -5.25 1.33 -3.28
CA VAL A 30 -4.73 2.61 -2.81
C VAL A 30 -5.53 3.06 -1.60
N CYS A 31 -4.87 3.23 -0.47
CA CYS A 31 -5.45 3.71 0.79
C CYS A 31 -4.85 5.08 1.13
N LEU A 32 -5.71 6.10 1.18
CA LEU A 32 -5.36 7.45 1.61
C LEU A 32 -5.82 7.63 3.06
N PHE A 33 -4.93 8.14 3.89
CA PHE A 33 -5.17 8.40 5.31
C PHE A 33 -4.82 9.84 5.65
N ASP A 34 -5.65 10.46 6.47
CA ASP A 34 -5.29 11.70 7.15
C ASP A 34 -4.44 11.38 8.38
N THR A 35 -3.31 12.05 8.53
CA THR A 35 -2.38 11.86 9.65
C THR A 35 -1.96 13.21 10.22
N ALA A 36 -1.33 13.21 11.40
CA ALA A 36 -0.83 14.42 12.04
C ALA A 36 0.20 15.20 11.18
N VAL A 37 0.85 14.53 10.22
CA VAL A 37 1.83 15.14 9.31
C VAL A 37 1.26 15.42 7.91
N GLY A 38 -0.05 15.28 7.73
CA GLY A 38 -0.76 15.43 6.45
C GLY A 38 -1.16 14.09 5.81
N PRO A 39 -1.55 14.11 4.53
CA PRO A 39 -2.05 12.91 3.86
C PRO A 39 -0.95 11.87 3.65
N MET A 40 -1.16 10.65 4.13
CA MET A 40 -0.30 9.49 3.87
C MET A 40 -1.01 8.52 2.92
N VAL A 41 -0.30 7.99 1.93
CA VAL A 41 -0.84 6.97 1.02
C VAL A 41 -0.11 5.65 1.21
N VAL A 42 -0.87 4.58 1.40
CA VAL A 42 -0.39 3.20 1.37
C VAL A 42 -0.98 2.50 0.17
N VAL A 43 -0.13 2.03 -0.74
CA VAL A 43 -0.53 1.27 -1.93
C VAL A 43 -0.12 -0.18 -1.77
N LEU A 44 -1.10 -1.08 -1.82
CA LEU A 44 -0.92 -2.53 -1.76
C LEU A 44 -0.96 -3.06 -3.20
N VAL A 45 0.20 -3.47 -3.74
CA VAL A 45 0.34 -3.87 -5.15
C VAL A 45 0.41 -5.39 -5.26
N GLY A 46 -0.59 -5.99 -5.91
CA GLY A 46 -0.63 -7.43 -6.16
C GLY A 46 0.42 -7.87 -7.18
N ALA A 47 0.76 -9.17 -7.13
CA ALA A 47 1.70 -9.79 -8.07
C ALA A 47 1.22 -11.18 -8.54
N MET A 48 1.92 -11.77 -9.50
CA MET A 48 1.64 -13.11 -10.03
C MET A 48 1.53 -14.14 -8.90
N ILE A 49 0.51 -15.03 -8.94
CA ILE A 49 0.19 -16.04 -7.91
C ILE A 49 -0.41 -15.45 -6.61
N VAL A 50 -0.26 -14.15 -6.36
CA VAL A 50 -0.45 -13.53 -5.03
C VAL A 50 -1.20 -12.20 -5.08
N ALA A 51 -2.35 -12.20 -5.75
CA ALA A 51 -3.12 -10.98 -6.01
C ALA A 51 -4.04 -10.53 -4.87
N SER A 52 -4.27 -11.38 -3.86
CA SER A 52 -5.29 -11.15 -2.83
C SER A 52 -4.85 -10.13 -1.79
N VAL A 53 -5.52 -8.98 -1.79
CA VAL A 53 -5.40 -7.91 -0.79
C VAL A 53 -6.62 -7.92 0.11
N GLU A 54 -6.37 -7.94 1.42
CA GLU A 54 -7.39 -7.86 2.46
C GLU A 54 -7.10 -6.67 3.37
N THR A 55 -8.14 -5.93 3.75
CA THR A 55 -8.05 -4.81 4.70
C THR A 55 -8.92 -5.10 5.90
N THR A 56 -8.54 -4.62 7.08
CA THR A 56 -9.24 -4.93 8.32
C THR A 56 -10.67 -4.38 8.38
N TRP A 57 -10.99 -3.38 7.55
CA TRP A 57 -12.32 -2.75 7.51
C TRP A 57 -13.20 -3.19 6.34
N ALA A 58 -12.63 -3.63 5.21
CA ALA A 58 -13.41 -4.01 4.02
C ALA A 58 -13.31 -5.51 3.70
N GLY A 59 -12.56 -6.27 4.48
CA GLY A 59 -12.27 -7.67 4.19
C GLY A 59 -11.53 -7.80 2.86
N LEU A 60 -11.89 -8.84 2.09
CA LEU A 60 -11.23 -9.20 0.85
C LEU A 60 -11.57 -8.22 -0.29
N VAL A 61 -10.58 -7.46 -0.76
CA VAL A 61 -10.76 -6.40 -1.78
C VAL A 61 -10.53 -6.94 -3.20
N THR A 62 -9.49 -7.74 -3.40
CA THR A 62 -9.10 -8.33 -4.70
C THR A 62 -9.07 -9.86 -4.58
N PRO A 63 -9.29 -10.64 -5.66
CA PRO A 63 -9.27 -10.28 -7.09
C PRO A 63 -10.65 -9.99 -7.74
N HIS A 64 -11.72 -9.86 -6.96
CA HIS A 64 -13.11 -10.02 -7.44
C HIS A 64 -13.66 -8.91 -8.36
N ARG A 65 -12.83 -7.96 -8.81
CA ARG A 65 -13.30 -6.75 -9.50
C ARG A 65 -12.60 -6.57 -10.84
N ARG A 66 -13.36 -6.16 -11.85
CA ARG A 66 -12.82 -5.87 -13.20
C ARG A 66 -12.77 -4.37 -13.51
N HIS A 67 -13.38 -3.56 -12.67
CA HIS A 67 -13.51 -2.12 -12.83
C HIS A 67 -12.90 -1.40 -11.64
N ILE A 68 -12.47 -0.15 -11.87
CA ILE A 68 -12.06 0.74 -10.79
C ILE A 68 -13.20 0.84 -9.78
N PHE A 69 -12.85 0.76 -8.50
CA PHE A 69 -13.78 0.98 -7.42
C PHE A 69 -13.20 2.01 -6.46
N VAL A 70 -14.02 3.00 -6.10
CA VAL A 70 -13.67 4.01 -5.13
C VAL A 70 -14.68 3.93 -4.00
N LYS A 71 -14.21 3.90 -2.76
CA LYS A 71 -15.04 4.09 -1.58
C LYS A 71 -14.40 5.14 -0.68
N ASP A 72 -15.19 6.17 -0.41
CA ASP A 72 -14.88 7.19 0.57
C ASP A 72 -15.32 6.69 1.96
N TYR A 73 -14.43 6.82 2.93
CA TYR A 73 -14.64 6.41 4.32
C TYR A 73 -14.75 7.63 5.27
N SER A 74 -14.72 8.86 4.72
CA SER A 74 -14.76 10.12 5.46
C SER A 74 -16.17 10.72 5.60
N SER A 75 -17.17 10.19 4.88
CA SER A 75 -18.54 10.69 4.94
C SER A 75 -19.11 10.71 6.36
N ALA A 76 -19.86 11.78 6.69
CA ALA A 76 -20.44 11.97 8.04
C ALA A 76 -21.42 10.86 8.47
N ASP A 77 -22.00 10.13 7.52
CA ASP A 77 -23.01 9.10 7.77
C ASP A 77 -22.42 7.74 8.19
N GLN A 78 -21.11 7.62 8.33
CA GLN A 78 -20.42 6.37 8.72
C GLN A 78 -19.37 6.63 9.80
N GLN A 79 -19.13 5.64 10.66
CA GLN A 79 -18.04 5.72 11.62
C GLN A 79 -16.69 5.77 10.90
N PRO A 80 -15.78 6.68 11.29
CA PRO A 80 -14.48 6.80 10.66
C PRO A 80 -13.63 5.57 10.95
N ILE A 81 -12.86 5.13 9.95
CA ILE A 81 -11.86 4.08 10.12
C ILE A 81 -10.58 4.72 10.65
N THR A 82 -10.24 4.46 11.91
CA THR A 82 -9.08 5.04 12.60
C THR A 82 -8.08 3.97 13.01
N PHE A 83 -6.79 4.31 12.99
CA PHE A 83 -5.70 3.42 13.39
C PHE A 83 -4.76 4.12 14.37
N GLY A 84 -4.32 3.37 15.39
CA GLY A 84 -3.16 3.69 16.19
C GLY A 84 -1.86 3.32 15.50
N ARG A 85 -0.73 3.82 16.02
CA ARG A 85 0.60 3.46 15.52
C ARG A 85 0.85 1.98 15.77
N GLY A 86 1.11 1.25 14.68
CA GLY A 86 1.42 -0.19 14.73
C GLY A 86 0.20 -1.10 14.53
N ASP A 87 -1.00 -0.53 14.41
CA ASP A 87 -2.20 -1.30 14.13
C ASP A 87 -2.13 -1.96 12.74
N GLU A 88 -2.72 -3.15 12.65
CA GLU A 88 -2.86 -3.84 11.37
C GLU A 88 -3.94 -3.15 10.52
N MET A 89 -3.54 -2.67 9.33
CA MET A 89 -4.46 -2.09 8.35
C MET A 89 -4.88 -3.09 7.27
N GLY A 90 -4.04 -4.07 6.97
CA GLY A 90 -4.30 -5.04 5.93
C GLY A 90 -3.13 -5.98 5.70
N ARG A 91 -3.35 -6.95 4.83
CA ARG A 91 -2.41 -8.03 4.56
C ARG A 91 -2.50 -8.51 3.11
N PHE A 92 -1.41 -9.11 2.67
CA PHE A 92 -1.40 -9.98 1.50
C PHE A 92 -1.55 -11.42 1.97
N LYS A 93 -2.41 -12.22 1.33
CA LYS A 93 -2.55 -13.65 1.71
C LYS A 93 -1.29 -14.47 1.43
N LEU A 94 -0.52 -14.03 0.44
CA LEU A 94 0.81 -14.53 0.11
C LEU A 94 1.56 -13.29 -0.42
N GLY A 95 2.83 -13.09 -0.05
CA GLY A 95 3.48 -11.76 -0.05
C GLY A 95 3.39 -10.93 -1.34
N SER A 96 3.61 -9.61 -1.24
CA SER A 96 3.77 -8.71 -2.40
C SER A 96 4.47 -7.40 -2.00
N THR A 97 4.05 -6.23 -2.49
CA THR A 97 4.70 -4.94 -2.29
C THR A 97 3.76 -3.90 -1.70
N ALA A 98 4.22 -3.23 -0.65
CA ALA A 98 3.62 -2.01 -0.13
C ALA A 98 4.45 -0.80 -0.57
N ILE A 99 3.79 0.24 -1.06
CA ILE A 99 4.40 1.55 -1.33
C ILE A 99 3.79 2.53 -0.34
N VAL A 100 4.64 3.21 0.44
CA VAL A 100 4.20 4.20 1.42
C VAL A 100 4.69 5.57 0.99
N LEU A 101 3.76 6.52 0.87
CA LEU A 101 4.03 7.88 0.44
C LEU A 101 3.62 8.86 1.53
N PHE A 102 4.45 9.86 1.74
CA PHE A 102 4.20 11.00 2.61
C PHE A 102 4.35 12.29 1.80
N PRO A 103 3.77 13.41 2.26
CA PRO A 103 4.03 14.71 1.66
C PRO A 103 5.51 15.06 1.78
N GLU A 104 6.02 15.83 0.82
CA GLU A 104 7.40 16.28 0.82
C GLU A 104 7.75 17.00 2.12
N GLY A 105 8.93 16.70 2.68
CA GLY A 105 9.42 17.34 3.90
C GLY A 105 8.72 16.92 5.21
N LYS A 106 7.89 15.87 5.21
CA LYS A 106 7.19 15.39 6.43
C LYS A 106 7.83 14.20 7.12
N VAL A 107 8.79 13.56 6.45
CA VAL A 107 9.43 12.34 6.94
C VAL A 107 10.92 12.41 6.61
N LYS A 108 11.75 12.04 7.58
CA LYS A 108 13.17 11.76 7.39
C LYS A 108 13.37 10.25 7.28
N TRP A 109 13.77 9.77 6.11
CA TRP A 109 14.08 8.35 5.89
C TRP A 109 15.39 7.97 6.59
N ASP A 110 15.50 6.70 7.00
CA ASP A 110 16.74 6.16 7.54
C ASP A 110 17.80 6.09 6.45
N GLU A 111 18.89 6.83 6.63
CA GLU A 111 20.01 6.94 5.67
C GLU A 111 20.76 5.61 5.48
N GLN A 112 20.56 4.63 6.37
CA GLN A 112 21.13 3.28 6.24
C GLN A 112 20.32 2.39 5.29
N LEU A 113 19.10 2.78 4.94
CA LEU A 113 18.25 2.03 4.00
C LEU A 113 18.42 2.56 2.58
N GLY A 114 18.72 1.65 1.66
CA GLY A 114 18.80 1.92 0.24
C GLY A 114 18.01 0.89 -0.58
N GLU A 115 18.14 0.97 -1.89
CA GLU A 115 17.56 -0.02 -2.78
C GLU A 115 18.06 -1.43 -2.43
N GLY A 116 17.15 -2.38 -2.26
CA GLY A 116 17.47 -3.76 -1.92
C GLY A 116 17.84 -4.01 -0.46
N SER A 117 17.88 -2.98 0.40
CA SER A 117 18.10 -3.17 1.84
C SER A 117 17.00 -4.05 2.43
N PRO A 118 17.35 -5.14 3.15
CA PRO A 118 16.36 -5.95 3.84
C PRO A 118 15.79 -5.16 5.03
N VAL A 119 14.49 -5.26 5.23
CA VAL A 119 13.79 -4.67 6.39
C VAL A 119 13.18 -5.78 7.26
N LYS A 120 13.16 -5.57 8.58
CA LYS A 120 12.53 -6.48 9.54
C LYS A 120 11.23 -5.89 10.08
N MET A 121 10.30 -6.75 10.50
CA MET A 121 9.10 -6.31 11.22
C MET A 121 9.51 -5.53 12.48
N GLY A 122 8.91 -4.35 12.67
CA GLY A 122 9.24 -3.44 13.76
C GLY A 122 10.50 -2.59 13.56
N GLN A 123 11.27 -2.81 12.49
CA GLN A 123 12.40 -1.95 12.17
C GLN A 123 11.90 -0.55 11.80
N GLN A 124 12.50 0.46 12.42
CA GLN A 124 12.28 1.84 12.02
C GLN A 124 12.90 2.08 10.64
N ILE A 125 12.09 2.57 9.70
CA ILE A 125 12.54 2.93 8.34
C ILE A 125 12.59 4.45 8.10
N ALA A 126 11.96 5.21 9.00
CA ALA A 126 11.87 6.66 8.94
C ALA A 126 11.44 7.26 10.29
N SER A 127 11.59 8.57 10.44
CA SER A 127 10.98 9.37 11.52
C SER A 127 10.12 10.49 10.93
N LEU A 128 9.05 10.86 11.64
CA LEU A 128 8.27 12.06 11.31
C LEU A 128 9.09 13.32 11.62
N LEU A 129 8.87 14.38 10.83
CA LEU A 129 9.47 15.71 11.02
C LEU A 129 8.48 16.69 11.67
#